data_AF-A0A8J5RJG4-F1
#
_entry.id   AF-A0A8J5RJG4-F1
#
_cell.length_a   1.000
_cell.length_b   1.000
_cell.length_c   1.000
_cell.angle_alpha   90.00
_cell.angle_beta   90.00
_cell.angle_gamma   90.00
#
_symmetry.space_group_name_H-M   'P 1'
#
loop_
_entity.id
_entity.type
_entity.pdbx_description
1 polymer ?
#
loop_
_entity_poly.entity_id
_entity_poly.type
_entity_poly.pdbx_seq_one_letter_code
_entity_poly.pdbx_strand_id
1 'polypeptide(L)'
;MSSKNKKTDQTAIDQVPGVNEFIAQNLSPSEQSSWSASGISTDDMAQLHQLGSLPVTSLIAEVKKLHDLAYQLGLEEAKEMTRGKYLNIFKNKEK
;
A
#
# COMPACT_ATOMS: atom_id res chain seq x y z
N MET A 1 18.51 -37.14 26.41
CA MET A 1 17.29 -37.77 25.90
C MET A 1 16.18 -36.73 25.85
N SER A 2 15.56 -36.63 24.67
CA SER A 2 14.23 -36.09 24.37
C SER A 2 13.87 -34.62 24.66
N SER A 3 13.88 -33.84 23.59
CA SER A 3 13.14 -32.58 23.40
C SER A 3 11.62 -32.80 23.41
N LYS A 4 10.83 -31.79 23.84
CA LYS A 4 9.59 -31.36 23.15
C LYS A 4 8.99 -30.06 23.71
N ASN A 5 8.96 -29.07 22.81
CA ASN A 5 7.99 -28.00 22.57
C ASN A 5 7.39 -27.18 23.73
N LYS A 6 7.91 -25.94 23.85
CA LYS A 6 7.21 -24.79 24.42
C LYS A 6 6.23 -24.26 23.37
N LYS A 7 4.94 -24.49 23.57
CA LYS A 7 3.85 -24.03 22.69
C LYS A 7 3.43 -22.62 23.14
N THR A 8 3.74 -21.65 22.28
CA THR A 8 3.05 -20.37 22.03
C THR A 8 2.13 -19.84 23.13
N ASP A 9 2.58 -18.75 23.75
CA ASP A 9 1.80 -17.81 24.55
C ASP A 9 0.74 -17.15 23.64
N GLN A 10 -0.45 -17.75 23.58
CA GLN A 10 -1.63 -17.13 22.97
C GLN A 10 -2.48 -16.59 24.13
N THR A 11 -2.47 -15.27 24.24
CA THR A 11 -3.31 -14.39 25.07
C THR A 11 -4.63 -15.06 25.48
N ALA A 12 -4.70 -15.45 26.76
CA ALA A 12 -5.93 -15.84 27.42
C ALA A 12 -6.82 -14.60 27.57
N ILE A 13 -7.57 -14.28 26.52
CA ILE A 13 -8.82 -13.53 26.66
C ILE A 13 -9.81 -14.58 27.16
N ASP A 14 -10.11 -14.47 28.45
CA ASP A 14 -11.03 -15.32 29.18
C ASP A 14 -12.29 -15.60 28.33
N GLN A 15 -12.60 -16.88 28.09
CA GLN A 15 -13.64 -17.30 27.15
C GLN A 15 -15.03 -17.05 27.74
N VAL A 16 -15.45 -15.79 27.76
CA VAL A 16 -16.81 -15.39 28.12
C VAL A 16 -17.76 -15.90 27.01
N PRO A 17 -18.75 -16.75 27.36
CA PRO A 17 -19.73 -17.23 26.40
C PRO A 17 -20.45 -16.06 25.72
N GLY A 18 -20.50 -16.08 24.39
CA GLY A 18 -21.11 -15.02 23.57
C GLY A 18 -20.13 -13.98 23.01
N VAL A 19 -18.93 -13.80 23.59
CA VAL A 19 -17.94 -12.85 23.05
C VAL A 19 -17.35 -13.35 21.73
N ASN A 20 -17.03 -14.64 21.63
CA ASN A 20 -16.54 -15.24 20.38
C ASN A 20 -17.58 -15.16 19.25
N GLU A 21 -18.86 -15.34 19.58
CA GLU A 21 -19.96 -15.26 18.63
C GLU A 21 -20.24 -13.81 18.21
N PHE A 22 -20.19 -12.87 19.15
CA PHE A 22 -20.28 -11.43 18.87
C PHE A 22 -19.12 -10.95 17.98
N ILE A 23 -17.89 -11.41 18.23
CA ILE A 23 -16.74 -11.13 17.37
C ILE A 23 -16.97 -11.74 15.98
N ALA A 24 -17.38 -13.01 15.88
CA ALA A 24 -17.64 -13.65 14.59
C ALA A 24 -18.77 -12.99 13.78
N GLN A 25 -19.79 -12.45 14.44
CA GLN A 25 -20.91 -11.74 13.80
C GLN A 25 -20.55 -10.31 13.38
N ASN A 26 -19.60 -9.66 14.06
CA ASN A 26 -19.16 -8.28 13.76
C ASN A 26 -17.83 -8.19 13.01
N LEU A 27 -17.10 -9.30 12.86
CA LEU A 27 -16.02 -9.42 11.91
C LEU A 27 -16.65 -9.37 10.52
N SER A 28 -16.61 -8.18 9.90
CA SER A 28 -16.73 -8.05 8.45
C SER A 28 -15.90 -9.17 7.81
N PRO A 29 -16.45 -9.99 6.89
CA PRO A 29 -15.67 -10.98 6.17
C PRO A 29 -14.49 -10.22 5.64
N SER A 30 -13.29 -10.51 6.17
CA SER A 30 -12.12 -9.64 6.02
C SER A 30 -12.14 -9.10 4.62
N GLU A 31 -12.44 -7.80 4.48
CA GLU A 31 -12.16 -7.12 3.24
C GLU A 31 -10.66 -7.26 3.17
N GLN A 32 -10.19 -8.32 2.49
CA GLN A 32 -8.81 -8.48 2.10
C GLN A 32 -8.60 -7.25 1.26
N SER A 33 -8.11 -6.22 1.93
CA SER A 33 -8.16 -4.88 1.41
C SER A 33 -7.39 -4.96 0.11
N SER A 34 -8.00 -4.51 -0.99
CA SER A 34 -7.62 -4.94 -2.34
C SER A 34 -6.11 -4.81 -2.66
N TRP A 35 -5.39 -3.97 -1.91
CA TRP A 35 -3.92 -3.86 -1.95
C TRP A 35 -3.16 -5.12 -1.51
N SER A 36 -3.71 -5.90 -0.58
CA SER A 36 -3.13 -7.16 -0.08
C SER A 36 -3.40 -8.36 -1.00
N ALA A 37 -4.39 -8.27 -1.90
CA ALA A 37 -4.67 -9.29 -2.92
C ALA A 37 -3.76 -9.14 -4.16
N SER A 38 -3.26 -7.93 -4.41
CA SER A 38 -2.37 -7.60 -5.53
C SER A 38 -0.93 -7.44 -5.04
N GLY A 39 -0.33 -8.54 -4.58
CA GLY A 39 1.13 -8.72 -4.41
C GLY A 39 1.92 -7.47 -4.04
N ILE A 40 1.73 -6.96 -2.82
CA ILE A 40 2.62 -5.93 -2.27
C ILE A 40 4.01 -6.54 -2.10
N SER A 41 5.04 -5.95 -2.71
CA SER A 41 6.40 -6.46 -2.57
C SER A 41 6.86 -6.29 -1.12
N THR A 42 7.82 -7.11 -0.71
CA THR A 42 8.54 -6.90 0.56
C THR A 42 9.12 -5.47 0.63
N ASP A 43 9.56 -4.93 -0.50
CA ASP A 43 10.10 -3.56 -0.58
C ASP A 43 9.01 -2.51 -0.36
N ASP A 44 7.82 -2.71 -0.94
CA ASP A 44 6.68 -1.82 -0.76
C ASP A 44 6.22 -1.80 0.70
N MET A 45 6.20 -2.98 1.35
CA MET A 45 5.93 -3.09 2.78
C MET A 45 6.99 -2.34 3.61
N ALA A 46 8.27 -2.47 3.27
CA ALA A 46 9.34 -1.75 3.96
C ALA A 46 9.17 -0.23 3.83
N GLN A 47 8.78 0.27 2.66
CA GLN A 47 8.49 1.69 2.45
C GLN A 47 7.28 2.15 3.26
N LEU A 48 6.19 1.36 3.30
CA LEU A 48 5.02 1.68 4.14
C LEU A 48 5.38 1.77 5.61
N HIS A 49 6.18 0.82 6.11
CA HIS A 49 6.68 0.86 7.49
C HIS A 49 7.57 2.09 7.74
N GLN A 50 8.44 2.45 6.78
CA GLN A 50 9.25 3.66 6.88
C GLN A 50 8.37 4.90 7.00
N LEU A 51 7.38 5.07 6.11
CA LEU A 51 6.46 6.22 6.14
C LEU A 51 5.63 6.27 7.43
N GLY A 52 5.12 5.12 7.89
CA GLY A 52 4.34 5.02 9.14
C GLY A 52 5.16 5.30 10.40
N SER A 53 6.48 5.14 10.34
CA SER A 53 7.40 5.44 11.45
C SER A 53 7.78 6.93 11.55
N LEU A 54 7.46 7.74 10.54
CA LEU A 54 7.84 9.14 10.52
C LEU A 54 6.99 9.99 11.47
N PRO A 55 7.58 11.03 12.11
CA PRO A 55 6.80 12.06 12.77
C PRO A 55 5.86 12.76 11.77
N VAL A 56 4.70 13.23 12.25
CA VAL A 56 3.66 13.88 11.42
C VAL A 56 4.22 15.03 10.57
N THR A 57 5.13 15.84 11.13
CA THR A 57 5.77 16.95 10.40
C THR A 57 6.61 16.48 9.21
N SER A 58 7.34 15.38 9.38
CA SER A 58 8.16 14.78 8.32
C SER A 58 7.28 14.10 7.27
N LEU A 59 6.19 13.45 7.68
CA LEU A 59 5.23 12.85 6.76
C LEU A 59 4.58 13.91 5.85
N ILE A 60 4.17 15.06 6.42
CA ILE A 60 3.63 16.19 5.64
C ILE A 60 4.67 16.71 4.64
N ALA A 61 5.93 16.82 5.04
CA ALA A 61 7.01 17.24 4.13
C ALA A 61 7.20 16.26 2.96
N GLU A 62 7.14 14.96 3.21
CA GLU A 62 7.24 13.94 2.15
C GLU A 62 6.03 13.99 1.20
N VAL A 63 4.82 14.19 1.73
CA VAL A 63 3.62 14.40 0.90
C VAL A 63 3.76 15.63 0.01
N LYS A 64 4.26 16.75 0.55
CA LYS A 64 4.50 17.97 -0.24
C LYS A 64 5.53 17.71 -1.35
N LYS A 65 6.62 17.04 -1.03
CA LYS A 65 7.67 16.67 -1.99
C LYS A 65 7.12 15.79 -3.12
N LEU A 66 6.31 14.79 -2.80
CA LEU A 66 5.66 13.93 -3.80
C LEU A 66 4.69 14.72 -4.69
N HIS A 67 3.94 15.66 -4.10
CA HIS A 67 3.06 16.55 -4.85
C HIS A 67 3.84 17.43 -5.85
N ASP A 68 4.93 18.05 -5.38
CA ASP A 68 5.77 18.92 -6.22
C ASP A 68 6.45 18.09 -7.36
N LEU A 69 6.88 16.86 -7.06
CA LEU A 69 7.41 15.93 -8.06
C LEU A 69 6.36 15.55 -9.11
N ALA A 70 5.15 15.17 -8.67
CA ALA A 70 4.06 14.81 -9.57
C ALA A 70 3.69 15.96 -10.51
N TYR A 71 3.69 17.20 -9.99
CA TYR A 71 3.49 18.39 -10.80
C TYR A 71 4.57 18.55 -11.87
N GLN A 72 5.84 18.45 -11.49
CA GLN A 72 6.95 18.58 -12.44
C GLN A 72 6.91 17.49 -13.53
N LEU A 73 6.66 16.24 -13.15
CA LEU A 73 6.49 15.14 -14.10
C LEU A 73 5.34 15.40 -15.07
N GLY A 74 4.21 15.93 -14.59
CA GLY A 74 3.09 16.28 -15.46
C GLY A 74 3.42 17.37 -16.48
N LEU A 75 4.23 18.37 -16.10
CA LEU A 75 4.72 19.39 -17.04
C LEU A 75 5.65 18.79 -18.11
N GLU A 76 6.57 17.92 -17.69
CA GLU A 76 7.50 17.23 -18.59
C GLU A 76 6.75 16.31 -19.57
N GLU A 77 5.78 15.53 -19.07
CA GLU A 77 4.93 14.68 -19.89
C GLU A 77 4.15 15.51 -20.92
N ALA A 78 3.48 16.59 -20.50
CA ALA A 78 2.72 17.45 -21.40
C ALA A 78 3.58 18.06 -22.52
N LYS A 79 4.82 18.45 -22.19
CA LYS A 79 5.80 18.94 -23.15
C LYS A 79 6.17 17.87 -24.17
N GLU A 80 6.50 16.67 -23.72
CA GLU A 80 6.90 15.57 -24.61
C GLU A 80 5.71 15.07 -25.46
N MET A 81 4.51 15.05 -24.91
CA MET A 81 3.28 14.74 -25.67
C MET A 81 3.03 15.77 -26.78
N THR A 82 3.19 17.05 -26.47
CA THR A 82 3.07 18.14 -27.45
C THR A 82 4.13 18.01 -28.55
N ARG A 83 5.37 17.72 -28.17
CA ARG A 83 6.47 17.45 -29.11
C ARG A 83 6.16 16.24 -30.01
N GLY A 84 5.67 15.14 -29.44
CA GLY A 84 5.24 13.96 -30.20
C GLY A 84 4.16 14.27 -31.23
N LYS A 85 3.19 15.13 -30.88
CA LYS A 85 2.15 15.59 -31.81
C LYS A 85 2.74 16.33 -33.01
N TYR A 86 3.67 17.28 -32.78
CA TYR A 86 4.33 18.01 -33.87
C TYR A 86 5.21 17.12 -34.75
N LEU A 87 5.82 16.09 -34.16
CA LEU A 87 6.60 15.08 -34.88
C LEU A 87 5.73 14.03 -35.57
N ASN A 88 4.40 14.11 -35.45
CA ASN A 88 3.44 13.18 -36.06
C ASN A 88 3.68 11.70 -35.72
N ILE A 89 4.30 11.39 -34.58
CA ILE A 89 4.62 10.01 -34.19
C ILE A 89 3.37 9.19 -33.85
N PHE A 90 2.27 9.86 -33.55
CA PHE A 90 0.97 9.25 -33.27
C PHE A 90 0.15 8.95 -34.53
N LYS A 91 0.62 9.34 -35.73
CA LYS A 91 -0.04 8.97 -36.97
C LYS A 91 0.30 7.52 -37.29
N ASN A 92 -0.71 6.65 -37.21
CA ASN A 92 -0.60 5.31 -37.77
C ASN A 92 -0.33 5.43 -39.28
N LYS A 93 0.53 4.56 -39.82
CA LYS A 93 0.74 4.44 -41.26
C LYS A 93 -0.56 3.89 -41.86
N GLU A 94 -1.49 4.75 -42.22
CA GLU A 94 -2.56 4.35 -43.12
C GLU A 94 -1.91 4.10 -44.48
N LYS A 95 -1.73 2.81 -44.80
CA LYS A 95 -1.35 2.28 -46.09
C LYS A 95 -2.37 1.25 -46.51
#